data_AF-A0A2H0U3X7-F1
#
_entry.id   AF-A0A2H0U3X7-F1
#
_cell.length_a   1.000
_cell.length_b   1.000
_cell.length_c   1.000
_cell.angle_alpha   90.00
_cell.angle_beta   90.00
_cell.angle_gamma   90.00
#
_symmetry.space_group_name_H-M   'P 1'
#
loop_
_entity.id
_entity.type
_entity.pdbx_description
1 polymer ?
#
loop_
_entity_poly.entity_id
_entity_poly.type
_entity_poly.pdbx_seq_one_letter_code
_entity_poly.pdbx_strand_id
1 'polypeptide(L)'
;MSQIRLNKTPELEEVLAFLRRKYRLLSEAELIKVALAEKYAKEVHIPFVDKETEKLIAKGLQDVKEGKYNDVKTEEELDNYLRTI
;
A
#
# COMPACT_ATOMS: atom_id res chain seq x y z
N MET A 1 21.29 -3.75 -6.67
CA MET A 1 20.09 -4.11 -5.90
C MET A 1 20.50 -5.06 -4.78
N SER A 2 20.22 -4.71 -3.52
CA SER A 2 20.48 -5.59 -2.37
C SER A 2 19.38 -6.64 -2.26
N GLN A 3 19.75 -7.90 -2.06
CA GLN A 3 18.82 -9.02 -1.90
C GLN A 3 18.85 -9.51 -0.45
N ILE A 4 17.66 -9.71 0.14
CA ILE A 4 17.50 -10.42 1.41
C ILE A 4 17.05 -11.85 1.09
N ARG A 5 17.70 -12.85 1.70
CA ARG A 5 17.31 -14.25 1.63
C ARG A 5 16.82 -14.71 3.00
N LEU A 6 15.63 -15.28 3.05
CA LEU A 6 15.04 -15.84 4.27
C LEU A 6 14.79 -17.32 4.05
N ASN A 7 15.07 -18.13 5.07
CA ASN A 7 14.72 -19.54 5.08
C ASN A 7 13.25 -19.67 5.49
N LYS A 8 12.44 -20.36 4.67
CA LYS A 8 11.03 -20.63 4.95
C LYS A 8 10.92 -21.77 5.97
N THR A 9 10.92 -21.42 7.25
CA THR A 9 10.61 -22.36 8.34
C THR A 9 9.10 -22.47 8.53
N PRO A 10 8.60 -23.56 9.17
CA PRO A 10 7.17 -23.71 9.45
C PRO A 10 6.58 -22.52 10.22
N GLU A 11 7.29 -21.99 11.21
CA GLU A 11 6.86 -20.84 12.01
C GLU A 11 6.76 -19.57 11.16
N LEU A 12 7.69 -19.37 10.22
CA LEU A 12 7.64 -18.23 9.31
C LEU A 12 6.44 -18.34 8.35
N GLU A 13 6.17 -19.54 7.84
CA GLU A 13 5.00 -19.78 6.97
C GLU A 13 3.68 -19.50 7.70
N GLU A 14 3.55 -19.84 8.98
CA GLU A 14 2.39 -19.47 9.79
C GLU A 14 2.21 -17.95 9.91
N VAL A 15 3.30 -17.22 10.17
CA VAL A 15 3.27 -15.75 10.24
C VAL A 15 2.90 -15.14 8.89
N LEU A 16 3.49 -15.63 7.79
CA LEU A 16 3.18 -15.15 6.45
C LEU A 16 1.72 -15.44 6.07
N ALA A 17 1.18 -16.61 6.43
CA ALA A 17 -0.22 -16.96 6.20
C ALA A 17 -1.17 -16.02 6.96
N PHE A 18 -0.84 -15.68 8.21
CA PHE A 18 -1.59 -14.69 8.99
C PHE A 18 -1.53 -13.30 8.33
N LEU A 19 -0.35 -12.82 7.95
CA LEU A 19 -0.17 -11.50 7.34
C LEU A 19 -0.89 -11.41 5.98
N ARG A 20 -0.88 -12.48 5.18
CA ARG A 20 -1.58 -12.53 3.89
C ARG A 20 -3.10 -12.38 4.03
N ARG A 21 -3.68 -12.81 5.16
CA ARG A 21 -5.12 -12.57 5.44
C ARG A 21 -5.39 -11.09 5.73
N LYS A 22 -4.45 -10.40 6.38
CA LYS A 22 -4.54 -8.98 6.73
C LYS A 22 -4.27 -8.06 5.54
N TYR A 23 -3.29 -8.40 4.67
CA TYR A 23 -2.92 -7.61 3.49
C TYR A 23 -3.01 -8.47 2.22
N ARG A 24 -4.24 -8.74 1.77
CA ARG A 24 -4.55 -9.72 0.71
C ARG A 24 -3.92 -9.44 -0.65
N LEU A 25 -3.61 -8.17 -0.95
CA LEU A 25 -3.12 -7.73 -2.25
C LEU A 25 -1.59 -7.61 -2.31
N LEU A 26 -0.89 -7.84 -1.19
CA LEU A 26 0.56 -7.69 -1.13
C LEU A 26 1.26 -9.01 -1.46
N SER A 27 2.36 -8.92 -2.19
CA SER A 27 3.32 -10.01 -2.35
C SER A 27 4.02 -10.33 -1.02
N GLU A 28 4.58 -11.53 -0.87
CA GLU A 28 5.34 -11.88 0.35
C GLU A 28 6.46 -10.88 0.67
N ALA A 29 7.16 -10.38 -0.35
CA ALA A 29 8.21 -9.38 -0.18
C ALA A 29 7.67 -8.05 0.37
N GLU A 30 6.48 -7.63 -0.08
CA GLU A 30 5.81 -6.43 0.42
C GLU A 30 5.26 -6.64 1.82
N LEU A 31 4.72 -7.83 2.14
CA LEU A 31 4.31 -8.19 3.50
C LEU A 31 5.45 -8.04 4.49
N ILE A 32 6.64 -8.57 4.14
CA ILE A 32 7.82 -8.47 5.00
C ILE A 32 8.26 -7.02 5.17
N LYS A 33 8.27 -6.22 4.09
CA LYS A 33 8.61 -4.79 4.16
C LYS A 33 7.65 -4.02 5.06
N VAL A 34 6.35 -4.24 4.92
CA VAL A 34 5.31 -3.59 5.74
C VAL A 34 5.46 -4.01 7.20
N ALA A 35 5.63 -5.30 7.49
CA ALA A 35 5.79 -5.80 8.86
C ALA A 35 7.02 -5.21 9.55
N LEU A 36 8.15 -5.12 8.83
CA LEU A 36 9.38 -4.50 9.35
C LEU A 36 9.20 -2.98 9.53
N ALA A 37 8.60 -2.30 8.56
CA ALA A 37 8.33 -0.87 8.65
C ALA A 37 7.41 -0.55 9.84
N GLU A 38 6.34 -1.32 10.05
CA GLU A 38 5.44 -1.17 11.22
C GLU A 38 6.19 -1.42 12.53
N LYS A 39 7.01 -2.49 12.59
CA LYS A 39 7.74 -2.86 13.81
C LYS A 39 8.75 -1.80 14.22
N TYR A 40 9.40 -1.17 13.25
CA TYR A 40 10.49 -0.22 13.46
C TYR A 40 10.10 1.23 13.12
N ALA A 41 8.79 1.53 13.03
CA ALA A 41 8.30 2.84 12.59
C ALA A 41 8.75 4.00 13.49
N LYS A 42 9.05 3.73 14.76
CA LYS A 42 9.50 4.73 15.74
C LYS A 42 11.02 4.91 15.73
N GLU A 43 11.73 3.87 15.33
CA GLU A 43 13.19 3.79 15.35
C GLU A 43 13.79 4.19 13.99
N VAL A 44 13.04 4.00 12.91
CA VAL A 44 13.50 4.28 11.55
C VAL A 44 12.46 5.12 10.82
N HIS A 45 12.85 6.32 10.43
CA HIS A 45 12.01 7.20 9.62
C HIS A 45 12.14 6.82 8.15
N ILE A 46 11.47 5.72 7.76
CA ILE A 46 11.42 5.28 6.38
C ILE A 46 10.17 5.90 5.73
N PRO A 47 10.32 6.82 4.76
CA PRO A 47 9.18 7.29 4.01
C PRO A 47 8.62 6.14 3.16
N PHE A 48 7.31 5.88 3.27
CA PHE A 48 6.64 4.80 2.54
C PHE A 48 6.61 5.03 1.02
N VAL A 49 6.67 6.29 0.62
CA VAL A 49 6.67 6.76 -0.77
C VAL A 49 7.72 7.87 -0.92
N ASP A 50 8.13 8.18 -2.14
CA ASP A 50 8.98 9.35 -2.37
C ASP A 50 8.22 10.67 -2.11
N LYS A 51 8.96 11.77 -1.97
CA LYS A 51 8.39 13.08 -1.63
C LYS A 51 7.39 13.60 -2.65
N GLU A 52 7.55 13.28 -3.94
CA GLU A 52 6.61 13.74 -4.96
C GLU A 52 5.31 12.96 -4.87
N THR A 53 5.41 11.63 -4.71
CA THR A 53 4.25 10.78 -4.44
C THR A 53 3.52 11.19 -3.16
N GLU A 54 4.24 11.56 -2.09
CA GLU A 54 3.63 12.05 -0.84
C GLU A 54 2.82 13.34 -1.08
N LYS A 55 3.34 14.29 -1.87
CA LYS A 55 2.61 15.51 -2.25
C LYS A 55 1.35 15.20 -3.06
N LEU A 56 1.43 14.25 -3.99
CA LEU A 56 0.28 13.83 -4.81
C LEU A 56 -0.82 13.21 -3.95
N ILE A 57 -0.44 12.35 -2.99
CA ILE A 57 -1.39 11.77 -2.02
C ILE A 57 -2.02 12.87 -1.17
N ALA A 58 -1.22 13.81 -0.63
CA ALA A 58 -1.73 14.91 0.18
C ALA A 58 -2.73 15.79 -0.60
N LYS A 59 -2.43 16.09 -1.87
CA LYS A 59 -3.33 16.82 -2.76
C LYS A 59 -4.62 16.05 -3.02
N GLY A 60 -4.53 14.76 -3.34
CA GLY A 60 -5.72 13.93 -3.57
C GLY A 60 -6.63 13.84 -2.34
N LEU A 61 -6.05 13.73 -1.14
CA LEU A 61 -6.81 13.76 0.12
C LEU A 61 -7.48 15.11 0.37
N GLN A 62 -6.84 16.22 -0.02
CA GLN A 62 -7.45 17.55 0.06
C GLN A 62 -8.59 17.70 -0.96
N ASP A 63 -8.40 17.26 -2.19
CA ASP A 63 -9.43 17.29 -3.24
C ASP A 63 -10.71 16.55 -2.80
N VAL A 64 -10.57 15.38 -2.18
CA VAL A 64 -11.69 14.61 -1.60
C VAL A 64 -12.40 15.39 -0.48
N LYS A 65 -11.65 16.03 0.42
CA LYS A 65 -12.21 16.88 1.49
C LYS A 65 -12.96 18.10 0.94
N GLU A 66 -12.50 18.65 -0.18
CA GLU A 66 -13.12 19.77 -0.87
C GLU A 66 -14.36 19.37 -1.70
N GLY A 67 -14.74 18.09 -1.71
CA GLY A 67 -15.92 17.61 -2.42
C GLY A 67 -15.65 17.00 -3.78
N LYS A 68 -14.40 17.01 -4.27
CA LYS A 68 -14.05 16.45 -5.59
C LYS A 68 -14.02 14.94 -5.51
N TYR A 69 -14.43 14.27 -6.60
CA TYR A 69 -14.44 12.81 -6.71
C TYR A 69 -15.36 12.09 -5.70
N ASN A 70 -16.35 12.78 -5.14
CA ASN A 70 -17.34 12.20 -4.23
C ASN A 70 -18.61 11.71 -4.96
N ASP A 71 -18.66 11.85 -6.28
CA ASP A 71 -19.77 11.35 -7.08
C ASP A 71 -19.79 9.82 -7.07
N VAL A 72 -20.94 9.24 -6.71
CA VAL A 72 -21.13 7.79 -6.80
C VAL A 72 -21.44 7.45 -8.25
N LYS A 73 -20.43 6.91 -8.95
CA LYS A 73 -20.56 6.40 -10.33
C LYS A 73 -20.78 4.89 -10.30
N THR A 74 -21.59 4.40 -11.22
CA THR A 74 -21.63 2.96 -11.55
C THR A 74 -20.29 2.50 -12.15
N GLU A 75 -20.02 1.20 -12.16
CA GLU A 75 -18.77 0.67 -12.76
C GLU A 75 -18.64 1.09 -14.24
N GLU A 76 -19.71 1.06 -15.03
CA GLU A 76 -19.69 1.51 -16.43
C GLU A 76 -19.37 3.01 -16.58
N GLU A 77 -19.93 3.85 -15.71
CA GLU A 77 -19.66 5.30 -15.72
C GLU A 77 -18.22 5.62 -15.29
N LEU A 78 -17.68 4.85 -14.35
CA LEU A 78 -16.30 4.97 -13.92
C LEU A 78 -15.33 4.54 -15.03
N ASP A 79 -15.59 3.40 -15.67
CA ASP A 79 -14.79 2.88 -16.79
C ASP A 79 -14.77 3.86 -17.97
N ASN A 80 -15.92 4.42 -18.33
CA ASN A 80 -15.99 5.42 -19.39
C ASN A 80 -15.20 6.68 -19.03
N TYR A 81 -15.32 7.17 -17.79
CA TYR A 81 -14.56 8.34 -17.33
C TYR A 81 -13.04 8.08 -17.36
N LEU A 82 -12.57 6.93 -16.85
CA LEU A 82 -11.16 6.59 -16.82
C LEU A 82 -10.53 6.42 -18.20
N ARG A 83 -11.33 6.13 -19.24
CA ARG A 83 -10.85 6.12 -20.63
C ARG A 83 -10.69 7.51 -21.26
N THR A 84 -11.27 8.55 -20.64
CA THR A 84 -11.23 9.93 -21.18
C THR A 84 -10.11 10.80 -20.60
N ILE A 85 -9.38 10.29 -19.61
CA ILE A 85 -8.22 10.92 -18.94
C ILE A 85 -6.96 10.17 -19.33
#